data_AF-A0A9E2W8B0-F1
#
_entry.id   AF-A0A9E2W8B0-F1
#
_cell.length_a   1.000
_cell.length_b   1.000
_cell.length_c   1.000
_cell.angle_alpha   90.00
_cell.angle_beta   90.00
_cell.angle_gamma   90.00
#
_symmetry.space_group_name_H-M   'P 1'
#
loop_
_entity.id
_entity.type
_entity.pdbx_description
1 polymer ?
#
loop_
_entity_poly.entity_id
_entity_poly.type
_entity_poly.pdbx_seq_one_letter_code
_entity_poly.pdbx_strand_id
1 'polypeptide(L)'
;MKKLLILAALFISFSSFSYAIEVNQKILTSFKKDFSTAINVQWKALEETIYQAQFSYNGDQYNAYYNEEGELIGSARYISKANMPLLISKSLQEKYGDFLIRTAIEYNNGNETSYFITMVSQYKSVVLQASPSGSLSVVKKFKTY
;
A
#
# COMPACT_ATOMS: atom_id res chain seq x y z
N MET A 1 -6.77 0.78 15.56
CA MET A 1 -6.94 1.98 14.70
C MET A 1 -5.82 2.12 13.67
N LYS A 2 -4.54 1.93 14.07
CA LYS A 2 -3.35 1.92 13.20
C LYS A 2 -3.51 1.24 11.82
N LYS A 3 -4.10 0.04 11.76
CA LYS A 3 -4.32 -0.70 10.49
C LYS A 3 -5.26 0.02 9.50
N LEU A 4 -6.24 0.79 9.98
CA LEU A 4 -7.21 1.50 9.12
C LEU A 4 -6.57 2.72 8.44
N LEU A 5 -5.62 3.39 9.09
CA LEU A 5 -4.94 4.54 8.48
C LEU A 5 -3.87 4.15 7.48
N ILE A 6 -3.10 3.09 7.74
CA ILE A 6 -2.18 2.54 6.74
C ILE A 6 -2.97 2.16 5.48
N LEU A 7 -4.11 1.49 5.65
CA LEU A 7 -5.01 1.14 4.57
C LEU A 7 -5.52 2.38 3.80
N ALA A 8 -5.86 3.46 4.50
CA ALA A 8 -6.22 4.72 3.84
C ALA A 8 -5.05 5.34 3.07
N ALA A 9 -3.84 5.29 3.65
CA ALA A 9 -2.61 5.84 3.05
C ALA A 9 -2.14 5.08 1.81
N LEU A 10 -2.52 3.82 1.62
CA LEU A 10 -2.19 3.06 0.39
C LEU A 10 -2.76 3.71 -0.87
N PHE A 11 -3.91 4.36 -0.79
CA PHE A 11 -4.62 4.91 -1.97
C PHE A 11 -4.30 6.37 -2.27
N ILE A 12 -3.48 7.03 -1.45
CA ILE A 12 -3.10 8.43 -1.65
C ILE A 12 -1.98 8.47 -2.70
N SER A 13 -2.27 9.11 -3.84
CA SER A 13 -1.28 9.33 -4.90
C SER A 13 -0.16 10.28 -4.44
N PHE A 14 1.00 10.21 -5.10
CA PHE A 14 2.19 11.03 -4.84
C PHE A 14 1.92 12.53 -5.02
N SER A 15 1.29 13.17 -4.04
CA SER A 15 1.29 14.62 -3.88
C SER A 15 2.41 14.99 -2.92
N SER A 16 3.32 15.86 -3.39
CA SER A 16 4.40 16.44 -2.61
C SER A 16 3.80 17.44 -1.61
N PHE A 17 3.44 16.96 -0.42
CA PHE A 17 3.11 17.83 0.69
C PHE A 17 4.41 18.38 1.28
N SER A 18 4.66 19.68 1.09
CA SER A 18 5.83 20.41 1.58
C SER A 18 5.68 20.82 3.06
N TYR A 19 5.21 19.91 3.92
CA TYR A 19 5.24 20.14 5.36
C TYR A 19 6.51 19.49 5.92
N ALA A 20 7.38 20.28 6.53
CA ALA A 20 8.56 19.76 7.20
C ALA A 20 8.08 18.96 8.43
N ILE A 21 8.12 17.64 8.32
CA ILE A 21 7.90 16.78 9.48
C ILE A 21 9.25 16.46 10.12
N GLU A 22 9.28 16.45 11.45
CA GLU A 22 10.44 16.02 12.21
C GLU A 22 10.39 14.49 12.35
N VAL A 23 11.26 13.79 11.60
CA VAL A 23 11.43 12.34 11.72
C VAL A 23 12.65 12.08 12.60
N ASN A 24 12.47 11.31 13.67
CA ASN A 24 13.56 11.06 14.60
C ASN A 24 14.71 10.24 13.94
N GLN A 25 15.91 10.34 14.52
CA GLN A 25 17.11 9.67 13.96
C GLN A 25 17.03 8.14 13.98
N LYS A 26 16.25 7.54 14.88
CA LYS A 26 16.07 6.08 14.94
C LYS A 26 15.40 5.59 13.66
N ILE A 27 14.27 6.21 13.29
CA ILE A 27 13.53 5.90 12.06
C ILE A 27 14.42 6.10 10.83
N LEU A 28 15.13 7.23 10.74
CA LEU A 28 16.02 7.51 9.61
C LEU A 28 17.15 6.48 9.47
N THR A 29 17.69 6.01 10.59
CA THR A 29 18.74 4.99 10.63
C THR A 29 18.19 3.62 10.20
N SER A 30 17.04 3.21 10.74
CA SER A 30 16.38 1.97 10.34
C SER A 30 16.02 1.97 8.86
N PHE A 31 15.45 3.06 8.34
CA PHE A 31 15.12 3.18 6.93
C PHE A 31 16.34 2.99 6.02
N LYS A 32 17.46 3.65 6.33
CA LYS A 32 18.71 3.50 5.56
C LYS A 32 19.27 2.07 5.62
N LYS A 33 19.03 1.36 6.72
CA LYS A 33 19.41 -0.06 6.86
C LYS A 33 18.50 -0.96 6.02
N ASP A 34 17.19 -0.74 6.07
CA ASP A 34 16.20 -1.60 5.42
C ASP A 34 16.15 -1.37 3.89
N PHE A 35 16.38 -0.13 3.44
CA PHE A 35 16.28 0.30 2.05
C PHE A 35 17.51 1.12 1.61
N SER A 36 18.70 0.51 1.69
CA SER A 36 19.99 1.19 1.51
C SER A 36 20.23 1.86 0.16
N THR A 37 19.53 1.43 -0.89
CA THR A 37 19.60 2.00 -2.25
C THR A 37 18.40 2.88 -2.60
N ALA A 38 17.54 3.19 -1.62
CA ALA A 38 16.38 4.04 -1.85
C ALA A 38 16.79 5.47 -2.23
N ILE A 39 16.04 6.04 -3.18
CA ILE A 39 16.20 7.43 -3.62
C ILE A 39 14.86 8.16 -3.59
N ASN A 40 14.91 9.49 -3.67
CA ASN A 40 13.72 10.36 -3.69
C ASN A 40 12.79 10.15 -2.48
N VAL A 41 13.38 9.94 -1.29
CA VAL A 41 12.65 9.63 -0.07
C VAL A 41 11.90 10.86 0.42
N GLN A 42 10.59 10.71 0.60
CA GLN A 42 9.71 11.71 1.19
C GLN A 42 9.02 11.12 2.41
N TRP A 43 8.97 11.87 3.49
CA TRP A 43 8.39 11.41 4.73
C TRP A 43 7.05 12.10 5.03
N LYS A 44 6.11 11.35 5.59
CA LYS A 44 4.80 11.83 6.05
C LYS A 44 4.48 11.22 7.42
N ALA A 45 4.01 12.03 8.37
CA ALA A 45 3.42 11.52 9.59
C ALA A 45 1.96 11.15 9.29
N LEU A 46 1.57 9.90 9.54
CA LEU A 46 0.18 9.44 9.38
C LEU A 46 -0.61 9.58 10.68
N GLU A 47 0.07 9.42 11.82
CA GLU A 47 -0.38 9.67 13.19
C GLU A 47 0.82 10.20 13.99
N GLU A 48 0.62 10.54 15.27
CA GLU A 48 1.70 10.91 16.20
C GLU A 48 2.83 9.86 16.26
N THR A 49 2.49 8.58 16.08
CA THR A 49 3.44 7.46 16.26
C THR A 49 3.70 6.65 14.99
N ILE A 50 3.18 7.08 13.82
CA ILE A 50 3.35 6.34 12.55
C ILE A 50 3.90 7.25 11.47
N TYR A 51 5.03 6.82 10.89
CA TYR A 51 5.75 7.56 9.86
C TYR A 51 5.77 6.74 8.57
N GLN A 52 5.40 7.36 7.46
CA GLN A 52 5.46 6.80 6.13
C GLN A 52 6.65 7.37 5.38
N ALA A 53 7.52 6.50 4.86
CA ALA A 53 8.48 6.85 3.81
C ALA A 53 7.88 6.47 2.45
N GLN A 54 7.81 7.42 1.52
CA GLN A 54 7.52 7.19 0.11
C GLN A 54 8.83 7.36 -0.66
N PHE A 55 9.23 6.38 -1.48
CA PHE A 55 10.56 6.37 -2.10
C PHE A 55 10.60 5.49 -3.35
N SER A 56 11.63 5.70 -4.16
CA SER A 56 11.95 4.81 -5.28
C SER A 56 12.99 3.77 -4.85
N TYR A 57 12.74 2.50 -5.15
CA TYR A 57 13.61 1.37 -4.80
C TYR A 57 13.55 0.30 -5.89
N ASN A 58 14.72 -0.10 -6.40
CA ASN A 58 14.84 -1.05 -7.52
C ASN A 58 14.00 -0.71 -8.76
N GLY A 59 13.83 0.59 -9.05
CA GLY A 59 13.03 1.08 -10.18
C GLY A 59 11.53 1.18 -9.92
N ASP A 60 11.06 0.67 -8.79
CA ASP A 60 9.64 0.70 -8.38
C ASP A 60 9.40 1.75 -7.29
N GLN A 61 8.15 2.18 -7.15
CA GLN A 61 7.75 3.06 -6.06
C GLN A 61 7.24 2.26 -4.86
N TYR A 62 7.77 2.58 -3.68
CA TYR A 62 7.48 1.91 -2.42
C TYR A 62 7.00 2.91 -1.37
N ASN A 63 6.17 2.38 -0.47
CA ASN A 63 5.89 2.97 0.82
C ASN A 63 6.44 2.04 1.92
N ALA A 64 7.06 2.61 2.93
CA ALA A 64 7.41 1.90 4.17
C ALA A 64 6.79 2.64 5.35
N TYR A 65 6.39 1.89 6.37
CA TYR A 65 5.70 2.40 7.54
C TYR A 65 6.51 2.02 8.78
N TYR A 66 6.85 3.02 9.59
CA TYR A 66 7.64 2.87 10.81
C TYR A 66 6.85 3.38 12.02
N ASN A 67 7.06 2.74 13.18
CA ASN A 67 6.66 3.31 14.47
C ASN A 67 7.70 4.31 15.00
N GLU A 68 7.42 4.92 16.15
CA GLU A 68 8.30 5.91 16.79
C GLU A 68 9.64 5.32 17.26
N GLU A 69 9.69 4.01 17.52
CA GLU A 69 10.91 3.26 17.86
C GLU A 69 11.82 3.02 16.67
N GLY A 70 11.35 3.25 15.44
CA GLY A 70 12.09 2.96 14.21
C GLY A 70 11.97 1.52 13.74
N GLU A 71 10.94 0.79 14.18
CA GLU A 71 10.63 -0.56 13.69
C GLU A 71 9.79 -0.49 12.43
N LEU A 72 10.16 -1.29 11.41
CA LEU A 72 9.38 -1.43 10.18
C LEU A 72 8.11 -2.25 10.49
N ILE A 73 6.96 -1.57 10.48
CA ILE A 73 5.65 -2.19 10.76
C ILE A 73 4.87 -2.53 9.48
N GLY A 74 5.39 -2.13 8.33
CA GLY A 74 4.91 -2.62 7.04
C GLY A 74 5.54 -1.94 5.84
N SER A 75 5.34 -2.52 4.67
CA SER A 75 5.71 -1.95 3.38
C SER A 75 4.61 -2.19 2.36
N ALA A 76 4.54 -1.31 1.37
CA ALA A 76 3.61 -1.45 0.27
C ALA A 76 4.24 -1.05 -1.05
N ARG A 77 3.76 -1.65 -2.14
CA ARG A 77 4.11 -1.24 -3.49
C ARG A 77 2.94 -1.43 -4.44
N TYR A 78 2.90 -0.62 -5.48
CA TYR A 78 2.04 -0.90 -6.61
C TYR A 78 2.57 -2.13 -7.35
N ILE A 79 1.67 -3.02 -7.74
CA ILE A 79 2.00 -4.19 -8.55
C ILE A 79 1.20 -4.17 -9.85
N SER A 80 1.84 -4.66 -10.91
CA SER A 80 1.14 -4.93 -12.17
C SER A 80 0.32 -6.21 -12.06
N LYS A 81 -0.60 -6.43 -13.02
CA LYS A 81 -1.33 -7.70 -13.14
C LYS A 81 -0.39 -8.90 -13.31
N ALA A 82 0.77 -8.71 -13.94
CA ALA A 82 1.77 -9.77 -14.14
C ALA A 82 2.44 -10.21 -12.82
N ASN A 83 2.54 -9.30 -11.84
CA ASN A 83 3.12 -9.58 -10.53
C ASN A 83 2.07 -10.03 -9.50
N MET A 84 0.80 -10.17 -9.90
CA MET A 84 -0.28 -10.61 -9.02
C MET A 84 -0.32 -12.13 -8.91
N PRO A 85 -0.53 -12.69 -7.70
CA PRO A 85 -0.75 -14.13 -7.55
C PRO A 85 -1.86 -14.68 -8.45
N LEU A 86 -1.60 -15.84 -9.06
CA LEU A 86 -2.54 -16.49 -9.98
C LEU A 86 -3.91 -16.73 -9.35
N LEU A 87 -3.95 -17.16 -8.08
CA LEU A 87 -5.18 -17.46 -7.38
C LEU A 87 -6.05 -16.21 -7.20
N ILE A 88 -5.45 -15.05 -6.94
CA ILE A 88 -6.16 -13.77 -6.87
C ILE A 88 -6.74 -13.43 -8.25
N SER A 89 -5.94 -13.55 -9.31
CA SER A 89 -6.40 -13.29 -10.68
C SER A 89 -7.61 -14.16 -11.06
N LYS A 90 -7.59 -15.45 -10.70
CA LYS A 90 -8.71 -16.36 -10.91
C LYS A 90 -9.96 -15.92 -10.14
N SER A 91 -9.83 -15.67 -8.84
CA SER A 91 -10.97 -15.24 -8.02
C SER A 91 -11.55 -13.89 -8.43
N LEU A 92 -10.73 -12.96 -8.92
CA LEU A 92 -11.21 -11.70 -9.50
C LEU A 92 -12.00 -11.94 -10.79
N GLN A 93 -11.49 -12.78 -11.70
CA GLN A 93 -12.19 -13.10 -12.94
C GLN A 93 -13.54 -13.78 -12.69
N GLU A 94 -13.61 -14.68 -11.70
CA GLU A 94 -14.83 -15.42 -11.35
C GLU A 94 -15.90 -14.53 -10.72
N LYS A 95 -15.52 -13.59 -9.84
CA LYS A 95 -16.48 -12.79 -9.04
C LYS A 95 -16.71 -11.37 -9.57
N TYR A 96 -15.76 -10.84 -10.35
CA TYR A 96 -15.71 -9.45 -10.80
C TYR A 96 -15.29 -9.36 -12.27
N GLY A 97 -15.63 -10.34 -13.10
CA GLY A 97 -15.23 -10.41 -14.52
C GLY A 97 -15.62 -9.18 -15.37
N ASP A 98 -16.68 -8.46 -14.98
CA ASP A 98 -17.13 -7.23 -15.66
C ASP A 98 -16.44 -5.95 -15.14
N PHE A 99 -15.49 -6.07 -14.21
CA PHE A 99 -14.74 -4.96 -13.65
C PHE A 99 -13.30 -4.95 -14.17
N LEU A 100 -12.74 -3.76 -14.31
CA LEU A 100 -11.34 -3.53 -14.65
C LEU A 100 -10.52 -3.29 -13.37
N ILE A 101 -9.31 -3.84 -13.32
CA ILE A 101 -8.34 -3.53 -12.27
C ILE A 101 -7.82 -2.11 -12.52
N ARG A 102 -8.13 -1.16 -11.64
CA ARG A 102 -7.59 0.20 -11.68
C ARG A 102 -6.24 0.30 -10.98
N THR A 103 -6.14 -0.30 -9.80
CA THR A 103 -4.88 -0.39 -9.03
C THR A 103 -4.80 -1.71 -8.29
N ALA A 104 -3.59 -2.22 -8.11
CA ALA A 104 -3.29 -3.34 -7.22
C ALA A 104 -2.08 -2.97 -6.37
N ILE A 105 -2.20 -3.12 -5.06
CA ILE A 105 -1.18 -2.77 -4.08
C ILE A 105 -0.88 -4.02 -3.26
N GLU A 106 0.36 -4.46 -3.28
CA GLU A 106 0.85 -5.47 -2.34
C GLU A 106 1.21 -4.75 -1.03
N TYR A 107 0.74 -5.28 0.09
CA TYR A 107 1.04 -4.80 1.44
C TYR A 107 1.56 -5.94 2.29
N ASN A 108 2.73 -5.77 2.88
CA ASN A 108 3.34 -6.73 3.80
C ASN A 108 3.52 -6.06 5.16
N ASN A 109 3.06 -6.68 6.24
CA ASN A 109 3.15 -6.14 7.61
C ASN A 109 4.22 -6.85 8.47
N GLY A 110 5.15 -7.55 7.84
CA GLY A 110 6.17 -8.40 8.48
C GLY A 110 5.71 -9.85 8.71
N ASN A 111 4.41 -10.08 8.90
CA ASN A 111 3.85 -11.41 9.20
C ASN A 111 3.01 -11.97 8.04
N GLU A 112 2.24 -11.11 7.39
CA GLU A 112 1.28 -11.47 6.36
C GLU A 112 1.41 -10.54 5.16
N THR A 113 1.16 -11.10 3.99
CA THR A 113 1.01 -10.34 2.75
C THR A 113 -0.48 -10.27 2.40
N SER A 114 -0.97 -9.07 2.13
CA SER A 114 -2.31 -8.79 1.63
C SER A 114 -2.22 -7.97 0.35
N TYR A 115 -3.25 -8.08 -0.48
CA TYR A 115 -3.35 -7.32 -1.71
C TYR A 115 -4.59 -6.45 -1.67
N PHE A 116 -4.44 -5.16 -1.92
CA PHE A 116 -5.53 -4.22 -2.00
C PHE A 116 -5.77 -3.82 -3.45
N ILE A 117 -6.93 -4.21 -3.98
CA ILE A 117 -7.23 -4.11 -5.40
C ILE A 117 -8.44 -3.21 -5.59
N THR A 118 -8.27 -2.12 -6.33
CA THR A 118 -9.38 -1.27 -6.75
C THR A 118 -9.91 -1.76 -8.08
N MET A 119 -11.13 -2.29 -8.08
CA MET A 119 -11.85 -2.72 -9.27
C MET A 119 -12.89 -1.66 -9.65
N VAL A 120 -12.97 -1.30 -10.92
CA VAL A 120 -13.92 -0.30 -11.44
C VAL A 120 -14.74 -0.87 -12.58
N SER A 121 -16.02 -0.55 -12.61
CA SER A 121 -16.90 -0.74 -13.77
C SER A 121 -17.51 0.60 -14.16
N GLN A 122 -18.39 0.60 -15.15
CA GLN A 122 -19.10 1.81 -15.59
C GLN A 122 -19.90 2.51 -14.47
N TYR A 123 -20.39 1.79 -13.45
CA TYR A 123 -21.28 2.35 -12.42
C TYR A 123 -20.76 2.23 -10.99
N LYS A 124 -19.69 1.45 -10.77
CA LYS A 124 -19.27 1.06 -9.42
C LYS A 124 -17.75 1.01 -9.33
N SER A 125 -17.24 1.38 -8.16
CA SER A 125 -15.87 1.11 -7.74
C SER A 125 -15.89 0.29 -6.45
N VAL A 126 -15.05 -0.73 -6.36
CA VAL A 126 -14.91 -1.58 -5.17
C VAL A 126 -13.44 -1.77 -4.84
N VAL A 127 -13.12 -1.61 -3.56
CA VAL A 127 -11.80 -1.94 -3.01
C VAL A 127 -11.91 -3.30 -2.34
N LEU A 128 -11.09 -4.23 -2.82
CA LEU A 128 -11.01 -5.60 -2.32
C LEU A 128 -9.70 -5.76 -1.56
N GLN A 129 -9.74 -6.50 -0.45
CA GLN A 129 -8.56 -7.11 0.14
C GLN A 129 -8.52 -8.57 -0.31
N ALA A 130 -7.35 -9.03 -0.72
CA ALA A 130 -7.11 -10.40 -1.13
C ALA A 130 -5.94 -11.01 -0.35
N SER A 131 -6.06 -12.30 0.00
CA SER A 131 -4.94 -13.10 0.48
C SER A 131 -4.15 -13.71 -0.69
N PRO A 132 -2.91 -14.18 -0.48
CA PRO A 132 -2.16 -14.93 -1.50
C PRO A 132 -2.90 -16.17 -2.01
N SER A 133 -3.78 -16.75 -1.18
CA SER A 133 -4.62 -17.91 -1.53
C SER A 133 -5.85 -17.58 -2.38
N GLY A 134 -6.10 -16.31 -2.71
CA GLY A 134 -7.25 -15.89 -3.54
C GLY A 134 -8.52 -15.59 -2.77
N SER A 135 -8.52 -15.67 -1.43
CA SER A 135 -9.67 -15.25 -0.63
C SER A 135 -9.89 -13.74 -0.78
N LEU A 136 -11.10 -13.34 -1.17
CA LEU A 136 -11.47 -11.94 -1.39
C LEU A 136 -12.44 -11.46 -0.31
N SER A 137 -12.17 -10.28 0.26
CA SER A 137 -13.09 -9.55 1.13
C SER A 137 -13.27 -8.12 0.62
N VAL A 138 -14.48 -7.58 0.77
CA VAL A 138 -14.77 -6.20 0.40
C VAL A 138 -14.32 -5.28 1.52
N VAL A 139 -13.44 -4.34 1.21
CA VAL A 139 -13.03 -3.26 2.13
C VAL A 139 -14.00 -2.09 2.01
N LYS A 140 -14.31 -1.67 0.79
CA LYS A 140 -15.16 -0.49 0.54
C LYS A 140 -15.84 -0.56 -0.82
N LYS A 141 -17.05 -0.01 -0.93
CA LYS A 141 -17.79 0.16 -2.18
C LYS A 141 -18.13 1.63 -2.39
N PHE A 142 -18.07 2.07 -3.64
CA PHE A 142 -18.44 3.42 -4.08
C PHE A 142 -19.41 3.31 -5.26
N LYS A 143 -20.41 4.20 -5.30
CA LYS A 143 -21.21 4.43 -6.50
C LYS A 143 -20.50 5.49 -7.34
N THR A 144 -20.35 5.23 -8.63
CA THR A 144 -19.96 6.26 -9.60
C THR A 144 -21.26 6.82 -10.16
N TYR A 145 -21.50 8.13 -9.98
CA TYR A 145 -22.70 8.81 -10.47
C TYR A 145 -22.66 8.98 -11.99
#